data_AF-A0A0G4I3N1-F1
#
_entry.id   AF-A0A0G4I3N1-F1
#
_cell.length_a   1.000
_cell.length_b   1.000
_cell.length_c   1.000
_cell.angle_alpha   90.00
_cell.angle_beta   90.00
_cell.angle_gamma   90.00
#
_symmetry.space_group_name_H-M   'P 1'
#
loop_
_entity.id
_entity.type
_entity.pdbx_description
1 polymer ?
#
loop_
_entity_poly.entity_id
_entity_poly.type
_entity_poly.pdbx_seq_one_letter_code
_entity_poly.pdbx_strand_id
1 'polypeptide(L)'
;MDEPERREASESSSGSGGGVTFNVSFRGQDFFFELAGDEPLSSLHEEAAAVFGVWEGSIKLIYRGKLLPKDSAEVRTFGLPATCKVMCVASRETDVKAVGEMRSDPLLRGFDQGLQAQGLGGIGVKGGGEKGPKQHERFRFLSFSSLPMYPDAGRALEYLYELSSDPGIVHLMQKYEWQVGRLDEMPPAGKVGVDPVCVLGYNTNKGQKITLRLRTDDEKGFRKYQTSVRE
;
A
#
# COMPACT_ATOMS: atom_id res chain seq x y z
N MET A 1 47.25 -20.67 -5.25
CA MET A 1 47.18 -19.41 -4.49
C MET A 1 47.76 -18.39 -5.43
N ASP A 2 46.91 -17.69 -6.16
CA ASP A 2 47.33 -16.70 -7.16
C ASP A 2 46.48 -15.46 -6.94
N GLU A 3 47.06 -14.49 -6.26
CA GLU A 3 46.62 -13.09 -6.23
C GLU A 3 46.71 -12.51 -7.65
N PRO A 4 45.70 -11.80 -8.15
CA PRO A 4 45.91 -10.89 -9.27
C PRO A 4 46.20 -9.47 -8.77
N GLU A 5 47.37 -9.02 -9.21
CA GLU A 5 47.95 -7.67 -9.19
C GLU A 5 46.97 -6.48 -9.13
N ARG A 6 47.27 -5.63 -8.14
CA ARG A 6 46.96 -4.20 -8.06
C ARG A 6 47.43 -3.50 -9.35
N ARG A 7 46.49 -3.01 -10.18
CA ARG A 7 46.82 -2.07 -11.26
C ARG A 7 46.64 -0.64 -10.77
N GLU A 8 47.74 0.09 -10.83
CA GLU A 8 47.88 1.49 -10.43
C GLU A 8 47.03 2.43 -11.29
N ALA A 9 46.57 3.49 -10.64
CA ALA A 9 45.84 4.58 -11.24
C ALA A 9 46.67 5.28 -12.33
N SER A 10 46.07 5.50 -13.49
CA SER A 10 46.56 6.47 -14.47
C SER A 10 45.60 7.65 -14.45
N GLU A 11 46.07 8.77 -13.88
CA GLU A 11 45.46 10.08 -14.06
C GLU A 11 45.76 10.59 -15.47
N SER A 12 44.74 10.99 -16.22
CA SER A 12 44.88 12.08 -17.19
C SER A 12 43.57 12.84 -17.44
N SER A 13 43.64 14.11 -17.07
CA SER A 13 43.09 15.32 -17.72
C SER A 13 41.58 15.54 -17.92
N SER A 14 41.10 16.53 -17.15
CA SER A 14 40.33 17.71 -17.57
C SER A 14 38.97 17.51 -18.28
N GLY A 15 37.91 17.63 -17.49
CA GLY A 15 36.57 18.03 -17.93
C GLY A 15 35.83 18.66 -16.77
N SER A 16 35.53 19.97 -16.85
CA SER A 16 34.67 20.67 -15.89
C SER A 16 33.21 20.24 -16.08
N GLY A 17 32.91 18.99 -15.74
CA GLY A 17 31.56 18.47 -15.58
C GLY A 17 31.47 17.95 -14.16
N GLY A 18 30.62 18.54 -13.32
CA GLY A 18 30.44 18.08 -11.94
C GLY A 18 29.90 16.65 -11.94
N GLY A 19 30.80 15.67 -11.88
CA GLY A 19 30.50 14.25 -11.78
C GLY A 19 30.17 13.86 -10.34
N VAL A 20 29.44 12.77 -10.19
CA VAL A 20 29.08 12.16 -8.91
C VAL A 20 29.68 10.77 -8.86
N THR A 21 30.45 10.49 -7.81
CA THR A 21 30.98 9.15 -7.53
C THR A 21 30.00 8.38 -6.65
N PHE A 22 29.56 7.22 -7.11
CA PHE A 22 28.69 6.31 -6.39
C PHE A 22 29.49 5.13 -5.83
N ASN A 23 29.53 5.00 -4.50
CA ASN A 23 29.96 3.78 -3.83
C ASN A 23 28.73 2.89 -3.65
N VAL A 24 28.60 1.87 -4.48
CA VAL A 24 27.49 0.91 -4.47
C VAL A 24 27.91 -0.36 -3.74
N SER A 25 27.27 -0.62 -2.61
CA SER A 25 27.50 -1.84 -1.83
C SER A 25 26.56 -2.95 -2.29
N PHE A 26 27.12 -4.07 -2.74
CA PHE A 26 26.40 -5.28 -3.14
C PHE A 26 27.03 -6.51 -2.47
N ARG A 27 26.23 -7.25 -1.69
CA ARG A 27 26.66 -8.47 -0.97
C ARG A 27 27.92 -8.29 -0.11
N GLY A 28 28.08 -7.11 0.49
CA GLY A 28 29.23 -6.80 1.36
C GLY A 28 30.51 -6.43 0.60
N GLN A 29 30.44 -6.30 -0.73
CA GLN A 29 31.50 -5.72 -1.56
C GLN A 29 31.08 -4.32 -2.03
N ASP A 30 32.02 -3.39 -2.03
CA ASP A 30 31.79 -2.01 -2.43
C ASP A 30 32.41 -1.77 -3.83
N PHE A 31 31.62 -1.21 -4.73
CA PHE A 31 32.00 -0.90 -6.11
C PHE A 31 31.85 0.59 -6.37
N PHE A 32 32.77 1.17 -7.14
CA PHE A 32 32.79 2.60 -7.43
C PHE A 32 32.39 2.84 -8.87
N PHE A 33 31.40 3.70 -9.07
CA PHE A 33 30.90 4.14 -10.37
C PHE A 33 31.01 5.66 -10.44
N GLU A 34 31.40 6.19 -11.59
CA GLU A 34 31.51 7.63 -11.82
C GLU A 34 30.55 8.03 -12.92
N LEU A 35 29.63 8.93 -12.61
CA LEU A 35 28.62 9.40 -13.56
C LEU A 35 28.70 10.91 -13.69
N ALA A 36 28.56 11.44 -14.91
CA ALA A 36 28.49 12.88 -15.10
C ALA A 36 27.13 13.42 -14.57
N GLY A 37 27.10 14.65 -14.07
CA GLY A 37 25.89 15.20 -13.43
C GLY A 37 24.69 15.38 -14.37
N ASP A 38 24.93 15.39 -15.68
CA ASP A 38 23.98 15.46 -16.79
C ASP A 38 23.59 14.09 -17.36
N GLU A 39 24.21 13.00 -16.90
CA GLU A 39 23.83 11.66 -17.31
C GLU A 39 22.59 11.16 -16.55
N PRO A 40 21.74 10.35 -17.22
CA PRO A 40 20.58 9.77 -16.59
C PRO A 40 20.98 8.67 -15.60
N LEU A 41 20.17 8.47 -14.55
CA LEU A 41 20.40 7.39 -13.60
C LEU A 41 20.28 6.00 -14.22
N SER A 42 19.65 5.87 -15.39
CA SER A 42 19.56 4.60 -16.12
C SER A 42 20.93 4.01 -16.42
N SER A 43 21.93 4.84 -16.77
CA SER A 43 23.30 4.40 -17.04
C SER A 43 23.94 3.73 -15.83
N LEU A 44 23.73 4.29 -14.63
CA LEU A 44 24.21 3.69 -13.38
C LEU A 44 23.53 2.33 -13.10
N HIS A 45 22.24 2.20 -13.40
CA HIS A 45 21.51 0.93 -13.24
C HIS A 45 22.00 -0.14 -14.22
N GLU A 46 22.27 0.24 -15.48
CA GLU A 46 22.79 -0.66 -16.53
C GLU A 46 24.21 -1.12 -16.22
N GLU A 47 25.10 -0.18 -15.86
CA GLU A 47 26.49 -0.49 -15.52
C GLU A 47 26.58 -1.36 -14.26
N ALA A 48 25.80 -1.04 -13.23
CA ALA A 48 25.70 -1.86 -12.03
C ALA A 48 25.12 -3.25 -12.33
N ALA A 49 24.10 -3.36 -13.20
CA ALA A 49 23.54 -4.65 -13.60
C ALA A 49 24.55 -5.53 -14.33
N ALA A 50 25.33 -4.94 -15.25
CA ALA A 50 26.39 -5.61 -15.98
C ALA A 50 27.51 -6.12 -15.05
N VAL A 51 28.00 -5.27 -14.14
CA VAL A 51 29.06 -5.63 -13.18
C VAL A 51 28.59 -6.71 -12.21
N PHE A 52 27.34 -6.65 -11.73
CA PHE A 52 26.82 -7.61 -10.76
C PHE A 52 26.34 -8.93 -11.39
N GLY A 53 26.19 -8.97 -12.72
CA GLY A 53 25.66 -10.12 -13.47
C GLY A 53 24.19 -10.39 -13.12
N VAL A 54 23.40 -9.32 -12.97
CA VAL A 54 21.98 -9.37 -12.58
C VAL A 54 21.11 -8.82 -13.70
N TRP A 55 19.87 -9.26 -13.76
CA TRP A 55 18.92 -8.72 -14.74
C TRP A 55 18.54 -7.28 -14.38
N GLU A 56 18.61 -6.37 -15.35
CA GLU A 56 18.30 -4.94 -15.17
C GLU A 56 16.91 -4.65 -14.57
N GLY A 57 15.95 -5.57 -14.70
CA GLY A 57 14.62 -5.41 -14.09
C GLY A 57 14.58 -5.69 -12.58
N SER A 58 15.65 -6.29 -12.04
CA SER A 58 15.71 -6.78 -10.64
C SER A 58 16.59 -5.93 -9.72
N ILE A 59 17.35 -4.99 -10.29
CA ILE A 59 18.28 -4.14 -9.54
C ILE A 59 17.54 -2.96 -8.91
N LYS A 60 17.75 -2.77 -7.61
CA LYS A 60 17.23 -1.63 -6.84
C LYS A 60 18.40 -0.93 -6.17
N LEU A 61 18.63 0.31 -6.55
CA LEU A 61 19.64 1.18 -5.95
C LEU A 61 18.97 2.07 -4.90
N ILE A 62 19.46 2.03 -3.66
CA ILE A 62 18.86 2.73 -2.53
C ILE A 62 19.89 3.68 -1.93
N TYR A 63 19.57 4.98 -1.89
CA TYR A 63 20.37 6.02 -1.27
C TYR A 63 19.63 6.61 -0.06
N ARG A 64 20.21 6.53 1.14
CA ARG A 64 19.63 7.06 2.41
C ARG A 64 18.14 6.70 2.59
N GLY A 65 17.77 5.46 2.27
CA GLY A 65 16.38 4.97 2.39
C GLY A 65 15.43 5.39 1.26
N LYS A 66 15.91 6.13 0.25
CA LYS A 66 15.16 6.47 -0.95
C LYS A 66 15.60 5.59 -2.12
N LEU A 67 14.63 5.08 -2.87
CA LEU A 67 14.89 4.35 -4.12
C LEU A 67 15.34 5.36 -5.18
N LEU A 68 16.43 5.03 -5.88
CA LEU A 68 16.90 5.73 -7.06
C LEU A 68 16.19 5.14 -8.29
N PRO A 69 15.20 5.85 -8.89
CA PRO A 69 14.41 5.31 -9.98
C PRO A 69 15.23 5.23 -11.29
N LYS A 70 14.96 4.21 -12.11
CA LYS A 70 15.57 4.02 -13.44
C LYS A 70 15.18 5.16 -14.41
N ASP A 71 13.95 5.65 -14.31
CA ASP A 71 13.35 6.62 -15.25
C ASP A 71 13.61 8.09 -14.86
N SER A 72 14.48 8.36 -13.89
CA SER A 72 14.77 9.75 -13.51
C SER A 72 15.71 10.41 -14.51
N ALA A 73 15.29 11.58 -15.00
CA ALA A 73 15.95 12.30 -16.08
C ALA A 73 17.40 12.71 -15.79
N GLU A 74 17.76 13.11 -14.55
CA GLU A 74 19.12 13.59 -14.26
C GLU A 74 19.57 13.34 -12.81
N VAL A 75 20.87 13.09 -12.62
CA VAL A 75 21.54 12.99 -11.31
C VAL A 75 21.39 14.27 -10.49
N ARG A 76 21.44 15.44 -11.15
CA ARG A 76 21.27 16.76 -10.53
C ARG A 76 19.91 16.96 -9.86
N THR A 77 18.84 16.42 -10.45
CA THR A 77 17.47 16.57 -9.92
C THR A 77 17.31 15.88 -8.56
N PHE A 78 18.11 14.85 -8.27
CA PHE A 78 18.04 14.12 -7.01
C PHE A 78 18.83 14.76 -5.86
N GLY A 79 19.56 15.85 -6.11
CA GLY A 79 20.30 16.58 -5.07
C GLY A 79 21.39 15.74 -4.41
N LEU A 80 22.07 14.89 -5.20
CA LEU A 80 23.08 13.96 -4.71
C LEU A 80 24.41 14.70 -4.43
N PRO A 81 25.06 14.46 -3.27
CA PRO A 81 26.41 14.98 -3.01
C PRO A 81 27.44 14.37 -3.98
N ALA A 82 28.60 15.03 -4.13
CA ALA A 82 29.68 14.60 -5.02
C ALA A 82 30.13 13.13 -4.79
N THR A 83 30.00 12.62 -3.56
CA THR A 83 30.21 11.21 -3.23
C THR A 83 28.99 10.63 -2.52
N CYS A 84 28.45 9.54 -3.06
CA CYS A 84 27.22 8.92 -2.58
C CYS A 84 27.40 7.44 -2.24
N LYS A 85 27.09 7.04 -1.00
CA LYS A 85 26.99 5.62 -0.64
C LYS A 85 25.58 5.09 -0.95
N VAL A 86 25.49 4.12 -1.84
CA VAL A 86 24.29 3.50 -2.34
C VAL A 86 24.30 2.02 -1.95
N MET A 87 23.14 1.49 -1.56
CA MET A 87 22.96 0.06 -1.34
C MET A 87 22.30 -0.54 -2.58
N CYS A 88 22.89 -1.58 -3.14
CA CYS A 88 22.30 -2.36 -4.22
C CYS A 88 21.59 -3.58 -3.66
N VAL A 89 20.31 -3.71 -4.00
CA VAL A 89 19.52 -4.91 -3.76
C VAL A 89 19.21 -5.51 -5.13
N ALA A 90 19.82 -6.66 -5.42
CA ALA A 90 19.60 -7.42 -6.63
C ALA A 90 19.76 -8.92 -6.35
N SER A 91 19.14 -9.74 -7.20
CA SER A 91 19.25 -11.19 -7.14
C SER A 91 19.84 -11.69 -8.46
N ARG A 92 20.85 -12.57 -8.39
CA ARG A 92 21.36 -13.24 -9.59
C ARG A 92 20.37 -14.31 -10.03
N GLU A 93 20.31 -14.57 -11.32
CA GLU A 93 19.44 -15.60 -11.88
C GLU A 93 19.71 -16.98 -11.27
N THR A 94 20.97 -17.30 -10.98
CA THR A 94 21.38 -18.53 -10.28
C THR A 94 20.73 -18.66 -8.91
N ASP A 95 20.62 -17.56 -8.18
CA ASP A 95 20.10 -17.56 -6.82
C ASP A 95 18.57 -17.62 -6.81
N VAL A 96 17.93 -16.97 -7.80
CA VAL A 96 16.47 -17.08 -8.01
C VAL A 96 16.10 -18.52 -8.37
N LYS A 97 16.86 -19.18 -9.25
CA LYS A 97 16.67 -20.59 -9.60
C LYS A 97 16.89 -21.50 -8.38
N ALA A 98 17.97 -21.29 -7.64
CA ALA A 98 18.26 -22.09 -6.44
C ALA A 98 17.15 -22.00 -5.38
N VAL A 99 16.60 -20.81 -5.14
CA VAL A 99 15.48 -20.62 -4.20
C VAL A 99 14.18 -21.22 -4.73
N GLY A 100 13.90 -21.11 -6.04
CA GLY A 100 12.71 -21.69 -6.66
C GLY A 100 12.70 -23.23 -6.68
N GLU A 101 13.88 -23.85 -6.81
CA GLU A 101 14.05 -25.31 -6.75
C GLU A 101 14.02 -25.83 -5.31
N MET A 102 14.27 -24.97 -4.33
CA MET A 102 14.19 -25.31 -2.92
C MET A 102 12.73 -25.55 -2.55
N ARG A 103 12.33 -26.83 -2.48
CA ARG A 103 11.00 -27.22 -2.03
C ARG A 103 10.76 -26.67 -0.62
N SER A 104 9.68 -25.90 -0.47
CA SER A 104 9.13 -25.56 0.83
C SER A 104 8.83 -26.84 1.61
N ASP A 105 9.15 -26.86 2.90
CA ASP A 105 8.88 -28.00 3.78
C ASP A 105 7.42 -28.44 3.64
N PRO A 106 7.14 -29.70 3.28
CA PRO A 106 5.77 -30.18 3.08
C PRO A 106 4.91 -30.15 4.37
N LEU A 107 5.51 -29.99 5.55
CA LEU A 107 4.79 -29.79 6.82
C LEU A 107 4.45 -28.31 7.08
N LEU A 108 5.06 -27.38 6.34
CA LEU A 108 4.73 -25.96 6.42
C LEU A 108 3.64 -25.64 5.38
N ARG A 109 2.49 -25.17 5.87
CA ARG A 109 1.42 -24.65 5.02
C ARG A 109 1.96 -23.46 4.22
N GLY A 110 1.93 -23.56 2.89
CA GLY A 110 2.45 -22.52 2.00
C GLY A 110 1.83 -21.14 2.26
N PHE A 111 2.64 -20.08 2.18
CA PHE A 111 2.21 -18.70 2.39
C PHE A 111 1.08 -18.26 1.44
N ASP A 112 0.97 -18.88 0.26
CA ASP A 112 -0.10 -18.63 -0.71
C ASP A 112 -1.49 -19.01 -0.20
N GLN A 113 -1.61 -20.08 0.60
CA GLN A 113 -2.90 -20.53 1.13
C GLN A 113 -3.35 -19.75 2.37
N GLY A 114 -2.42 -19.12 3.10
CA GLY A 114 -2.73 -18.28 4.26
C GLY A 114 -3.34 -16.92 3.86
N LEU A 115 -2.85 -16.33 2.77
CA LEU A 115 -3.31 -15.04 2.23
C LEU A 115 -4.72 -15.10 1.62
N GLN A 116 -5.18 -16.29 1.22
CA GLN A 116 -6.52 -16.48 0.69
C GLN A 116 -7.56 -16.73 1.79
N ALA A 117 -7.14 -17.35 2.91
CA ALA A 117 -8.03 -17.72 4.02
C ALA A 117 -8.24 -16.57 5.04
N GLN A 118 -7.29 -15.64 5.13
CA GLN A 118 -7.46 -14.37 5.81
C GLN A 118 -7.29 -13.29 4.76
N GLY A 119 -8.30 -12.47 4.50
CA GLY A 119 -8.30 -11.39 3.49
C GLY A 119 -7.28 -10.26 3.72
N LEU A 120 -6.09 -10.60 4.17
CA LEU A 120 -4.88 -9.81 4.20
C LEU A 120 -4.21 -9.98 2.84
N GLY A 121 -4.78 -9.31 1.83
CA GLY A 121 -4.08 -9.09 0.56
C GLY A 121 -2.67 -8.59 0.84
N GLY A 122 -1.70 -9.13 0.09
CA GLY A 122 -0.27 -8.97 0.32
C GLY A 122 0.18 -7.53 0.59
N ILE A 123 1.36 -7.41 1.19
CA ILE A 123 2.06 -6.16 1.45
C ILE A 123 2.50 -5.57 0.09
N GLY A 124 1.54 -5.09 -0.67
CA GLY A 124 1.74 -4.16 -1.78
C GLY A 124 1.90 -2.77 -1.19
N VAL A 125 2.99 -2.12 -1.59
CA VAL A 125 3.29 -0.72 -1.32
C VAL A 125 2.02 0.12 -1.49
N LYS A 126 1.53 0.70 -0.39
CA LYS A 126 0.36 1.58 -0.38
C LYS A 126 0.68 2.85 -1.16
N GLY A 127 0.26 2.90 -2.42
CA GLY A 127 -0.15 4.17 -3.04
C GLY A 127 -1.34 4.70 -2.23
N GLY A 128 -1.20 5.91 -1.70
CA GLY A 128 -2.20 6.59 -0.86
C GLY A 128 -3.41 7.03 -1.67
N GLY A 129 -4.24 6.09 -2.11
CA GLY A 129 -5.64 6.36 -2.40
C GLY A 129 -6.45 6.14 -1.14
N GLU A 130 -7.28 7.10 -0.75
CA GLU A 130 -8.25 6.95 0.32
C GLU A 130 -9.05 5.66 0.08
N LYS A 131 -8.83 4.65 0.91
CA LYS A 131 -9.47 3.34 0.74
C LYS A 131 -10.94 3.51 1.11
N GLY A 132 -11.79 3.66 0.10
CA GLY A 132 -13.23 3.56 0.26
C GLY A 132 -13.64 2.24 0.93
N PRO A 133 -14.88 2.13 1.41
CA PRO A 133 -15.35 0.96 2.16
C PRO A 133 -15.15 -0.32 1.34
N LYS A 134 -14.72 -1.40 2.02
CA LYS A 134 -14.45 -2.69 1.40
C LYS A 134 -15.78 -3.38 1.09
N GLN A 135 -16.30 -3.14 -0.11
CA GLN A 135 -17.59 -3.66 -0.58
C GLN A 135 -17.43 -4.57 -1.80
N HIS A 136 -18.47 -5.35 -2.09
CA HIS A 136 -18.56 -6.05 -3.36
C HIS A 136 -18.69 -5.06 -4.53
N GLU A 137 -18.20 -5.42 -5.72
CA GLU A 137 -18.20 -4.50 -6.87
C GLU A 137 -19.61 -4.08 -7.30
N ARG A 138 -20.57 -5.03 -7.32
CA ARG A 138 -21.92 -4.83 -7.84
C ARG A 138 -23.01 -4.74 -6.76
N PHE A 139 -22.82 -5.41 -5.63
CA PHE A 139 -23.84 -5.56 -4.59
C PHE A 139 -23.41 -4.78 -3.35
N ARG A 140 -23.68 -3.47 -3.37
CA ARG A 140 -23.09 -2.50 -2.45
C ARG A 140 -24.01 -1.32 -2.18
N PHE A 141 -23.61 -0.49 -1.22
CA PHE A 141 -24.14 0.85 -1.03
C PHE A 141 -23.42 1.81 -1.97
N LEU A 142 -24.16 2.63 -2.73
CA LEU A 142 -23.56 3.53 -3.73
C LEU A 142 -23.09 4.85 -3.13
N SER A 143 -23.85 5.43 -2.20
CA SER A 143 -23.45 6.65 -1.51
C SER A 143 -23.89 6.70 -0.06
N PHE A 144 -23.28 7.63 0.67
CA PHE A 144 -23.43 7.79 2.11
C PHE A 144 -23.65 9.25 2.46
N SER A 145 -24.39 9.52 3.54
CA SER A 145 -24.53 10.87 4.08
C SER A 145 -24.77 10.83 5.57
N SER A 146 -24.01 11.64 6.29
CA SER A 146 -24.29 11.97 7.69
C SER A 146 -25.08 13.29 7.79
N LEU A 147 -25.51 13.62 9.00
CA LEU A 147 -26.23 14.87 9.29
C LEU A 147 -25.23 16.01 9.57
N PRO A 148 -25.12 17.02 8.70
CA PRO A 148 -24.10 18.06 8.81
C PRO A 148 -24.30 19.02 9.99
N MET A 149 -25.49 19.01 10.60
CA MET A 149 -25.82 19.86 11.76
C MET A 149 -25.13 19.43 13.05
N TYR A 150 -24.59 18.21 13.11
CA TYR A 150 -23.90 17.69 14.29
C TYR A 150 -22.37 17.85 14.14
N PRO A 151 -21.65 18.20 15.22
CA PRO A 151 -20.21 18.49 15.16
C PRO A 151 -19.36 17.27 14.80
N ASP A 152 -19.87 16.07 15.04
CA ASP A 152 -19.26 14.75 14.82
C ASP A 152 -19.84 14.04 13.58
N ALA A 153 -20.33 14.80 12.59
CA ALA A 153 -20.83 14.27 11.32
C ALA A 153 -19.80 13.39 10.58
N GLY A 154 -18.50 13.67 10.72
CA GLY A 154 -17.44 12.83 10.16
C GLY A 154 -17.41 11.43 10.77
N ARG A 155 -17.57 11.33 12.10
CA ARG A 155 -17.64 10.05 12.81
C ARG A 155 -18.89 9.25 12.45
N ALA A 156 -20.02 9.92 12.23
CA ALA A 156 -21.22 9.27 11.74
C ALA A 156 -21.00 8.65 10.35
N LEU A 157 -20.27 9.34 9.46
CA LEU A 157 -19.91 8.80 8.14
C LEU A 157 -18.99 7.58 8.25
N GLU A 158 -18.00 7.62 9.16
CA GLU A 158 -17.12 6.49 9.45
C GLU A 158 -17.92 5.25 9.91
N TYR A 159 -18.91 5.43 10.79
CA TYR A 159 -19.81 4.35 11.21
C TYR A 159 -20.58 3.74 10.03
N LEU A 160 -21.07 4.57 9.11
CA LEU A 160 -21.74 4.08 7.91
C LEU A 160 -20.78 3.29 7.01
N TYR A 161 -19.53 3.75 6.88
CA TYR A 161 -18.49 3.04 6.13
C TYR A 161 -18.12 1.70 6.76
N GLU A 162 -17.95 1.65 8.08
CA GLU A 162 -17.69 0.44 8.85
C GLU A 162 -18.80 -0.59 8.66
N LEU A 163 -20.06 -0.17 8.86
CA LEU A 163 -21.24 -1.02 8.66
C LEU A 163 -21.32 -1.55 7.24
N SER A 164 -21.00 -0.71 6.26
CA SER A 164 -21.04 -1.11 4.85
C SER A 164 -19.91 -2.06 4.45
N SER A 165 -18.83 -2.12 5.23
CA SER A 165 -17.67 -3.00 5.03
C SER A 165 -17.76 -4.27 5.89
N ASP A 166 -18.81 -4.44 6.68
CA ASP A 166 -18.99 -5.59 7.55
C ASP A 166 -19.11 -6.89 6.71
N PRO A 167 -18.33 -7.94 7.01
CA PRO A 167 -18.36 -9.18 6.24
C PRO A 167 -19.74 -9.83 6.17
N GLY A 168 -20.53 -9.75 7.25
CA GLY A 168 -21.89 -10.29 7.31
C GLY A 168 -22.83 -9.50 6.41
N ILE A 169 -22.74 -8.17 6.43
CA ILE A 169 -23.54 -7.31 5.55
C ILE A 169 -23.15 -7.52 4.09
N VAL A 170 -21.86 -7.52 3.77
CA VAL A 170 -21.37 -7.78 2.40
C VAL A 170 -21.84 -9.15 1.90
N HIS A 171 -21.76 -10.18 2.74
CA HIS A 171 -22.25 -11.52 2.41
C HIS A 171 -23.75 -11.53 2.11
N LEU A 172 -24.57 -10.84 2.93
CA LEU A 172 -26.01 -10.72 2.71
C LEU A 172 -26.34 -9.96 1.43
N MET A 173 -25.64 -8.85 1.15
CA MET A 173 -25.83 -8.09 -0.08
C MET A 173 -25.53 -8.94 -1.31
N GLN A 174 -24.47 -9.75 -1.28
CA GLN A 174 -24.16 -10.69 -2.37
C GLN A 174 -25.21 -11.79 -2.50
N LYS A 175 -25.57 -12.44 -1.38
CA LYS A 175 -26.51 -13.57 -1.36
C LYS A 175 -27.89 -13.22 -1.92
N TYR A 176 -28.38 -12.02 -1.61
CA TYR A 176 -29.69 -11.54 -2.07
C TYR A 176 -29.59 -10.56 -3.25
N GLU A 177 -28.40 -10.39 -3.81
CA GLU A 177 -28.14 -9.52 -4.96
C GLU A 177 -28.62 -8.08 -4.76
N TRP A 178 -28.51 -7.58 -3.52
CA TRP A 178 -28.98 -6.25 -3.17
C TRP A 178 -28.01 -5.16 -3.57
N GLN A 179 -28.56 -4.11 -4.14
CA GLN A 179 -27.88 -2.86 -4.42
C GLN A 179 -28.68 -1.74 -3.77
N VAL A 180 -28.02 -0.94 -2.93
CA VAL A 180 -28.68 0.14 -2.19
C VAL A 180 -28.15 1.47 -2.69
N GLY A 181 -29.06 2.36 -3.09
CA GLY A 181 -28.69 3.67 -3.63
C GLY A 181 -27.98 4.52 -2.58
N ARG A 182 -28.61 4.72 -1.42
CA ARG A 182 -28.07 5.57 -0.35
C ARG A 182 -28.17 4.92 1.02
N LEU A 183 -27.11 5.07 1.81
CA LEU A 183 -27.11 4.77 3.24
C LEU A 183 -26.87 6.07 4.03
N ASP A 184 -27.92 6.56 4.67
CA ASP A 184 -27.90 7.88 5.31
C ASP A 184 -28.14 7.78 6.83
N GLU A 185 -27.63 8.75 7.58
CA GLU A 185 -27.98 8.96 8.99
C GLU A 185 -29.35 9.66 9.12
N MET A 186 -30.17 9.25 10.09
CA MET A 186 -31.38 9.97 10.50
C MET A 186 -31.28 10.52 11.93
N PRO A 187 -31.94 11.65 12.22
CA PRO A 187 -31.91 12.25 13.55
C PRO A 187 -32.61 11.35 14.58
N PRO A 188 -32.17 11.39 15.84
CA PRO A 188 -32.80 10.65 16.93
C PRO A 188 -34.17 11.24 17.27
N ALA A 189 -35.25 10.69 16.69
CA ALA A 189 -36.62 11.03 17.07
C ALA A 189 -37.15 10.04 18.11
N GLY A 190 -37.56 10.54 19.27
CA GLY A 190 -38.10 9.75 20.38
C GLY A 190 -37.05 9.04 21.23
N LYS A 191 -37.38 8.82 22.51
CA LYS A 191 -36.55 8.15 23.53
C LYS A 191 -36.85 6.65 23.57
N VAL A 192 -35.80 5.83 23.57
CA VAL A 192 -35.93 4.37 23.66
C VAL A 192 -36.55 4.00 25.00
N GLY A 193 -37.67 3.26 24.99
CA GLY A 193 -38.29 2.73 26.20
C GLY A 193 -39.07 3.75 27.05
N VAL A 194 -39.17 5.01 26.60
CA VAL A 194 -40.02 6.04 27.22
C VAL A 194 -41.14 6.43 26.28
N ASP A 195 -40.82 6.70 25.01
CA ASP A 195 -41.82 7.00 24.01
C ASP A 195 -42.45 5.71 23.45
N PRO A 196 -43.75 5.74 23.10
CA PRO A 196 -44.45 4.57 22.58
C PRO A 196 -43.87 4.07 21.24
N VAL A 197 -43.12 4.92 20.54
CA VAL A 197 -42.49 4.59 19.25
C VAL A 197 -41.05 5.11 19.24
N CYS A 198 -40.09 4.20 19.12
CA CYS A 198 -38.69 4.52 18.84
C CYS A 198 -38.30 3.93 17.49
N VAL A 199 -38.13 4.79 16.48
CA VAL A 199 -37.71 4.33 15.14
C VAL A 199 -36.19 4.29 15.03
N LEU A 200 -35.66 3.15 14.59
CA LEU A 200 -34.22 2.92 14.43
C LEU A 200 -33.73 3.06 12.99
N GLY A 201 -34.65 3.07 12.02
CA GLY A 201 -34.31 3.25 10.62
C GLY A 201 -35.51 3.08 9.69
N TYR A 202 -35.31 3.46 8.43
CA TYR A 202 -36.31 3.31 7.36
C TYR A 202 -35.68 2.73 6.11
N ASN A 203 -36.47 1.92 5.38
CA ASN A 203 -36.15 1.51 4.02
C ASN A 203 -37.15 2.19 3.07
N THR A 204 -36.66 3.16 2.30
CA THR A 204 -37.45 3.90 1.31
C THR A 204 -37.32 3.22 -0.05
N ASN A 205 -38.47 2.94 -0.68
CA ASN A 205 -38.55 2.41 -2.05
C ASN A 205 -37.67 1.17 -2.29
N LYS A 206 -37.76 0.19 -1.37
CA LYS A 206 -37.12 -1.14 -1.51
C LYS A 206 -35.62 -1.08 -1.80
N GLY A 207 -34.88 -0.23 -1.08
CA GLY A 207 -33.42 -0.12 -1.21
C GLY A 207 -32.95 1.09 -2.00
N GLN A 208 -33.84 1.98 -2.44
CA GLN A 208 -33.39 3.27 -2.98
C GLN A 208 -32.61 4.06 -1.92
N LYS A 209 -33.14 4.11 -0.70
CA LYS A 209 -32.49 4.77 0.44
C LYS A 209 -32.78 4.01 1.73
N ILE A 210 -31.73 3.68 2.46
CA ILE A 210 -31.80 3.17 3.83
C ILE A 210 -31.30 4.27 4.75
N THR A 211 -32.11 4.65 5.74
CA THR A 211 -31.70 5.58 6.78
C THR A 211 -31.59 4.86 8.11
N LEU A 212 -30.51 5.11 8.84
CA LEU A 212 -30.25 4.49 10.14
C LEU A 212 -30.07 5.54 11.22
N ARG A 213 -30.63 5.26 12.39
CA ARG A 213 -30.38 6.06 13.59
C ARG A 213 -29.06 5.61 14.21
N LEU A 214 -28.04 6.44 14.09
CA LEU A 214 -26.70 6.14 14.64
C LEU A 214 -26.51 6.67 16.06
N ARG A 215 -27.25 7.72 16.45
CA ARG A 215 -27.06 8.43 17.71
C ARG A 215 -27.92 7.90 18.86
N THR A 216 -27.41 8.09 20.07
CA THR A 216 -28.14 7.91 21.33
C THR A 216 -29.17 9.01 21.55
N ASP A 217 -30.06 8.85 22.54
CA ASP A 217 -31.17 9.78 22.82
C ASP A 217 -30.68 11.16 23.31
N ASP A 218 -29.47 11.23 23.84
CA ASP A 218 -28.81 12.46 24.29
C ASP A 218 -28.06 13.19 23.16
N GLU A 219 -28.10 12.67 21.93
CA GLU A 219 -27.49 13.20 20.70
C GLU A 219 -25.95 13.36 20.69
N LYS A 220 -25.32 13.19 21.84
CA LYS A 220 -23.87 13.35 22.09
C LYS A 220 -23.07 12.08 21.79
N GLY A 221 -23.73 10.94 21.72
CA GLY A 221 -23.09 9.64 21.58
C GLY A 221 -23.60 8.84 20.38
N PHE A 222 -22.84 7.80 20.05
CA PHE A 222 -23.23 6.81 19.04
C PHE A 222 -23.72 5.54 19.71
N ARG A 223 -24.68 4.88 19.06
CA ARG A 223 -25.11 3.53 19.41
C ARG A 223 -23.95 2.57 19.17
N LYS A 224 -23.78 1.63 20.10
CA LYS A 224 -22.75 0.61 19.97
C LYS A 224 -23.08 -0.28 18.76
N TYR A 225 -22.16 -0.34 17.81
CA TYR A 225 -22.17 -1.37 16.78
C TYR A 225 -21.76 -2.69 17.44
N GLN A 226 -22.72 -3.60 17.64
CA GLN A 226 -22.42 -4.92 18.17
C GLN A 226 -21.92 -5.81 17.03
N THR A 227 -20.61 -5.74 16.77
CA THR A 227 -19.95 -6.71 15.89
C THR A 227 -19.92 -8.05 16.63
N SER A 228 -20.89 -8.91 16.33
CA SER A 228 -20.92 -10.27 16.85
C SER A 228 -19.86 -11.10 16.13
N VAL A 229 -18.58 -10.91 16.47
CA VAL A 229 -17.55 -11.91 16.19
C VAL A 229 -17.82 -13.03 17.18
N ARG A 230 -18.43 -14.13 16.70
CA ARG A 230 -18.81 -15.30 17.50
C ARG A 230 -17.61 -15.89 18.24
N GLU A 231 -17.85 -16.37 19.46
CA GLU A 231 -17.13 -17.50 20.08
C GLU A 231 -17.31 -18.79 19.28
#